data_AF-F8GL21-F1
#
_entry.id   AF-F8GL21-F1
#
_cell.length_a   1.000
_cell.length_b   1.000
_cell.length_c   1.000
_cell.angle_alpha   90.00
_cell.angle_beta   90.00
_cell.angle_gamma   90.00
#
_symmetry.space_group_name_H-M   'P 1'
#
loop_
_entity.id
_entity.type
_entity.pdbx_description
1 polymer ?
#
loop_
_entity_poly.entity_id
_entity_poly.type
_entity_poly.pdbx_seq_one_letter_code
_entity_poly.pdbx_strand_id
1 'polypeptide(L)'
;MNETNYGKGITARNLRAFLELWPLVAVGIEDTKKTINDCDDRLFDKEDEEFSWCYFYEIPTKDFTVLLCTGLLQFVSLEQILDWFKQMSDCPGNIGALPGIWNQVHEHFEARPNPTKDDIESLRPSLPEISAAFIAVQYSLWCVLYHGCFLNELIKRIRNGDNKALTDAIKIDASIIGCPTVVGKISRATRLQDVKFFAKLKSAISGKKEKVKQANFQKMRLVFEVLYESGALRLTDKQLYQLFVEELKLYTANSKGGGSEKALRKFADTYMKKNATT
;
A
#
# COMPACT_ATOMS: atom_id res chain seq x y z
N MET A 1 -31.20 12.59 7.00
CA MET A 1 -31.11 11.53 5.98
C MET A 1 -30.20 10.44 6.52
N ASN A 2 -30.57 9.17 6.41
CA ASN A 2 -29.69 8.06 6.79
C ASN A 2 -28.53 7.98 5.79
N GLU A 3 -27.30 7.95 6.30
CA GLU A 3 -26.12 7.87 5.45
C GLU A 3 -26.05 6.50 4.76
N THR A 4 -25.66 6.47 3.47
CA THR A 4 -25.57 5.21 2.71
C THR A 4 -24.37 4.39 3.21
N ASN A 5 -24.61 3.11 3.53
CA ASN A 5 -23.59 2.14 3.91
C ASN A 5 -23.09 1.39 2.67
N TYR A 6 -21.77 1.40 2.47
CA TYR A 6 -21.10 0.80 1.33
C TYR A 6 -20.43 -0.54 1.64
N GLY A 7 -20.39 -0.97 2.92
CA GLY A 7 -19.81 -2.24 3.38
C GLY A 7 -19.42 -2.19 4.86
N LYS A 8 -19.87 -3.16 5.67
CA LYS A 8 -19.55 -3.29 7.12
C LYS A 8 -19.67 -2.00 7.96
N GLY A 9 -20.49 -1.03 7.57
CA GLY A 9 -20.60 0.25 8.31
C GLY A 9 -19.88 1.42 7.67
N ILE A 10 -19.07 1.19 6.62
CA ILE A 10 -18.37 2.25 5.89
C ILE A 10 -19.37 3.16 5.20
N THR A 11 -19.29 4.44 5.51
CA THR A 11 -20.05 5.50 4.86
C THR A 11 -19.17 6.41 4.01
N ALA A 12 -19.80 7.31 3.25
CA ALA A 12 -19.08 8.31 2.47
C ALA A 12 -18.27 9.25 3.37
N ARG A 13 -18.78 9.60 4.55
CA ARG A 13 -18.05 10.38 5.55
C ARG A 13 -16.78 9.68 6.02
N ASN A 14 -16.83 8.37 6.30
CA ASN A 14 -15.63 7.63 6.69
C ASN A 14 -14.56 7.68 5.59
N LEU A 15 -14.98 7.47 4.33
CA LEU A 15 -14.08 7.50 3.18
C LEU A 15 -13.51 8.89 2.92
N ARG A 16 -14.27 9.97 3.14
CA ARG A 16 -13.76 11.35 3.06
C ARG A 16 -12.67 11.61 4.10
N ALA A 17 -12.95 11.28 5.36
CA ALA A 17 -11.98 11.45 6.44
C ALA A 17 -10.69 10.65 6.18
N PHE A 18 -10.82 9.42 5.66
CA PHE A 18 -9.67 8.62 5.26
C PHE A 18 -8.88 9.24 4.10
N LEU A 19 -9.56 9.79 3.09
CA LEU A 19 -8.90 10.48 1.97
C LEU A 19 -8.24 11.81 2.38
N GLU A 20 -8.73 12.46 3.43
CA GLU A 20 -8.12 13.65 4.03
C GLU A 20 -6.87 13.30 4.86
N LEU A 21 -6.85 12.12 5.49
CA LEU A 21 -5.68 11.58 6.16
C LEU A 21 -4.56 11.18 5.18
N TRP A 22 -4.92 10.68 3.99
CA TRP A 22 -3.96 10.14 3.02
C TRP A 22 -2.78 11.07 2.67
N PRO A 23 -2.98 12.38 2.38
CA PRO A 23 -1.87 13.31 2.17
C PRO A 23 -0.88 13.38 3.33
N LEU A 24 -1.34 13.28 4.57
CA LEU A 24 -0.48 13.30 5.76
C LEU A 24 0.37 12.03 5.82
N VAL A 25 -0.24 10.87 5.54
CA VAL A 25 0.48 9.60 5.43
C VAL A 25 1.54 9.66 4.33
N ALA A 26 1.20 10.24 3.17
CA ALA A 26 2.13 10.37 2.05
C ALA A 26 3.33 11.27 2.38
N VAL A 27 3.11 12.37 3.11
CA VAL A 27 4.20 13.23 3.61
C VAL A 27 5.07 12.48 4.61
N GLY A 28 4.46 11.81 5.60
CA GLY A 28 5.21 11.02 6.59
C GLY A 28 6.05 9.91 5.96
N ILE A 29 5.57 9.29 4.87
CA ILE A 29 6.33 8.32 4.08
C ILE A 29 7.58 8.95 3.45
N GLU A 30 7.46 10.11 2.81
CA GLU A 30 8.61 10.79 2.18
C GLU A 30 9.61 11.30 3.23
N ASP A 31 9.12 11.84 4.35
CA ASP A 31 9.96 12.32 5.45
C ASP A 31 10.71 11.17 6.12
N THR A 32 10.05 10.03 6.33
CA THR A 32 10.70 8.83 6.88
C THR A 32 11.77 8.31 5.92
N LYS A 33 11.47 8.24 4.62
CA LYS A 33 12.44 7.84 3.60
C LYS A 33 13.66 8.76 3.58
N LYS A 34 13.44 10.08 3.66
CA LYS A 34 14.52 11.06 3.73
C LYS A 34 15.36 10.84 5.00
N THR A 35 14.70 10.67 6.15
CA THR A 35 15.38 10.44 7.44
C THR A 35 16.23 9.17 7.41
N ILE A 36 15.71 8.07 6.84
CA ILE A 36 16.45 6.81 6.64
C ILE A 36 17.71 7.07 5.82
N ASN A 37 17.59 7.75 4.68
CA ASN A 37 18.75 8.06 3.83
C ASN A 37 19.75 9.01 4.52
N ASP A 38 19.26 9.97 5.31
CA ASP A 38 20.11 10.91 6.06
C ASP A 38 20.81 10.20 7.23
N CYS A 39 20.35 9.01 7.63
CA CYS A 39 20.90 8.18 8.69
C CYS A 39 21.67 6.95 8.17
N ASP A 40 22.02 6.89 6.87
CA ASP A 40 22.67 5.74 6.22
C ASP A 40 23.88 5.21 7.01
N ASP A 41 24.80 6.12 7.39
CA ASP A 41 26.00 5.82 8.19
C ASP A 41 25.71 5.19 9.57
N ARG A 42 24.48 5.33 10.08
CA ARG A 42 24.03 4.75 11.36
C ARG A 42 23.25 3.45 11.19
N LEU A 43 22.69 3.25 10.00
CA LEU A 43 21.90 2.08 9.64
C LEU A 43 22.79 0.94 9.15
N PHE A 44 23.88 1.26 8.46
CA PHE A 44 24.80 0.30 7.88
C PHE A 44 26.19 0.52 8.49
N ASP A 45 26.55 -0.32 9.45
CA ASP A 45 27.84 -0.20 10.19
C ASP A 45 29.00 -0.82 9.39
N LYS A 46 28.70 -1.55 8.30
CA LYS A 46 29.67 -2.22 7.43
C LYS A 46 29.20 -2.17 5.97
N GLU A 47 30.15 -1.97 5.06
CA GLU A 47 29.92 -1.98 3.61
C GLU A 47 29.29 -3.28 3.08
N ASP A 48 29.33 -4.37 3.86
CA ASP A 48 28.87 -5.72 3.49
C ASP A 48 27.56 -6.17 4.18
N GLU A 49 26.83 -5.29 4.89
CA GLU A 49 25.57 -5.70 5.52
C GLU A 49 24.50 -6.02 4.47
N GLU A 50 23.95 -7.24 4.55
CA GLU A 50 22.88 -7.70 3.66
C GLU A 50 21.58 -6.91 3.94
N PHE A 51 21.38 -5.81 3.22
CA PHE A 51 20.14 -5.05 3.25
C PHE A 51 19.27 -5.36 2.05
N SER A 52 18.10 -5.94 2.32
CA SER A 52 17.08 -6.20 1.32
C SER A 52 15.70 -6.09 1.96
N TRP A 53 14.72 -5.64 1.18
CA TRP A 53 13.32 -5.60 1.60
C TRP A 53 12.40 -6.35 0.63
N CYS A 54 12.92 -6.75 -0.53
CA CYS A 54 12.10 -7.32 -1.59
C CYS A 54 11.45 -8.66 -1.17
N TYR A 55 12.04 -9.39 -0.22
CA TYR A 55 11.44 -10.63 0.30
C TYR A 55 10.13 -10.39 1.05
N PHE A 56 9.92 -9.21 1.64
CA PHE A 56 8.66 -8.86 2.29
C PHE A 56 7.49 -8.81 1.29
N TYR A 57 7.76 -8.62 0.00
CA TYR A 57 6.72 -8.65 -1.03
C TYR A 57 6.10 -10.04 -1.26
N GLU A 58 6.72 -11.11 -0.76
CA GLU A 58 6.13 -12.46 -0.79
C GLU A 58 5.12 -12.66 0.34
N ILE A 59 5.17 -11.83 1.40
CA ILE A 59 4.35 -11.96 2.60
C ILE A 59 2.96 -11.36 2.34
N PRO A 60 1.86 -12.07 2.69
CA PRO A 60 0.54 -11.47 2.66
C PRO A 60 0.45 -10.22 3.53
N THR A 61 -0.19 -9.15 3.02
CA THR A 61 -0.28 -7.85 3.73
C THR A 61 -0.73 -7.98 5.18
N LYS A 62 -1.72 -8.84 5.46
CA LYS A 62 -2.22 -9.10 6.82
C LYS A 62 -1.14 -9.61 7.78
N ASP A 63 -0.26 -10.50 7.29
CA ASP A 63 0.80 -11.11 8.10
C ASP A 63 1.94 -10.11 8.26
N PHE A 64 2.14 -9.28 7.23
CA PHE A 64 3.10 -8.20 7.26
C PHE A 64 2.74 -7.09 8.26
N THR A 65 1.45 -6.79 8.44
CA THR A 65 0.98 -5.90 9.52
C THR A 65 1.36 -6.42 10.90
N VAL A 66 1.26 -7.74 11.14
CA VAL A 66 1.67 -8.34 12.43
C VAL A 66 3.17 -8.17 12.67
N LEU A 67 3.99 -8.35 11.63
CA LEU A 67 5.43 -8.13 11.72
C LEU A 67 5.75 -6.67 12.12
N LEU A 68 5.13 -5.70 11.45
CA LEU A 68 5.32 -4.28 11.78
C LEU A 68 4.88 -3.95 13.21
N CYS A 69 3.74 -4.46 13.65
CA CYS A 69 3.28 -4.24 15.01
C CYS A 69 4.22 -4.84 16.04
N THR A 70 4.86 -5.97 15.72
CA THR A 70 5.88 -6.58 16.57
C THR A 70 7.14 -5.70 16.64
N GLY A 71 7.57 -5.13 15.51
CA GLY A 71 8.66 -4.14 15.50
C GLY A 71 8.33 -2.89 16.32
N LEU A 72 7.07 -2.43 16.26
CA LEU A 72 6.60 -1.29 17.06
C LEU A 72 6.62 -1.56 18.56
N LEU A 73 6.60 -2.81 19.03
CA LEU A 73 6.67 -3.13 20.47
C LEU A 73 8.01 -2.71 21.11
N GLN A 74 9.04 -2.45 20.32
CA GLN A 74 10.28 -1.84 20.80
C GLN A 74 10.09 -0.37 21.23
N PHE A 75 9.03 0.27 20.72
CA PHE A 75 8.77 1.70 20.88
C PHE A 75 7.49 1.96 21.65
N VAL A 76 6.46 1.15 21.45
CA VAL A 76 5.11 1.37 21.95
C VAL A 76 4.72 0.18 22.81
N SER A 77 4.10 0.43 23.97
CA SER A 77 3.64 -0.67 24.82
C SER A 77 2.57 -1.51 24.11
N LEU A 78 2.52 -2.81 24.41
CA LEU A 78 1.50 -3.69 23.86
C LEU A 78 0.08 -3.18 24.17
N GLU A 79 -0.16 -2.68 25.39
CA GLU A 79 -1.45 -2.12 25.80
C GLU A 79 -1.87 -0.95 24.92
N GLN A 80 -0.95 -0.04 24.59
CA GLN A 80 -1.23 1.11 23.74
C GLN A 80 -1.55 0.69 22.29
N ILE A 81 -0.81 -0.28 21.75
CA ILE A 81 -1.09 -0.85 20.42
C ILE A 81 -2.46 -1.53 20.40
N LEU A 82 -2.78 -2.31 21.44
CA LEU A 82 -4.08 -2.97 21.56
C LEU A 82 -5.23 -1.98 21.71
N ASP A 83 -5.03 -0.87 22.41
CA ASP A 83 -6.03 0.19 22.52
C ASP A 83 -6.32 0.83 21.16
N TRP A 84 -5.29 1.16 20.37
CA TRP A 84 -5.48 1.65 18.99
C TRP A 84 -6.22 0.63 18.12
N PHE A 85 -5.87 -0.66 18.22
CA PHE A 85 -6.59 -1.71 17.49
C PHE A 85 -8.05 -1.83 17.92
N LYS A 86 -8.32 -1.70 19.21
CA LYS A 86 -9.67 -1.73 19.76
C LYS A 86 -10.50 -0.53 19.28
N GLN A 87 -9.91 0.67 19.27
CA GLN A 87 -10.55 1.85 18.70
C GLN A 87 -10.93 1.65 17.22
N MET A 88 -10.09 0.97 16.43
CA MET A 88 -10.45 0.59 15.06
C MET A 88 -11.56 -0.46 15.03
N SER A 89 -11.49 -1.52 15.83
CA SER A 89 -12.50 -2.59 15.81
C SER A 89 -13.87 -2.13 16.26
N ASP A 90 -13.93 -1.17 17.18
CA ASP A 90 -15.16 -0.61 17.72
C ASP A 90 -15.79 0.42 16.77
N CYS A 91 -15.06 0.86 15.73
CA CYS A 91 -15.54 1.77 14.71
C CYS A 91 -16.15 0.98 13.53
N PRO A 92 -17.42 1.22 13.15
CA PRO A 92 -18.01 0.58 11.98
C PRO A 92 -17.16 0.78 10.72
N GLY A 93 -16.80 -0.33 10.06
CA GLY A 93 -15.96 -0.32 8.87
C GLY A 93 -14.47 -0.06 9.14
N ASN A 94 -14.05 0.04 10.40
CA ASN A 94 -12.70 0.16 10.95
C ASN A 94 -11.92 1.43 10.56
N ILE A 95 -12.18 2.02 9.40
CA ILE A 95 -11.40 3.14 8.86
C ILE A 95 -11.76 4.50 9.45
N GLY A 96 -12.93 4.63 10.08
CA GLY A 96 -13.39 5.90 10.65
C GLY A 96 -12.57 6.37 11.84
N ALA A 97 -11.92 5.44 12.56
CA ALA A 97 -11.06 5.73 13.70
C ALA A 97 -9.63 6.15 13.31
N LEU A 98 -9.21 5.85 12.07
CA LEU A 98 -7.82 6.06 11.63
C LEU A 98 -7.30 7.50 11.82
N PRO A 99 -8.06 8.57 11.51
CA PRO A 99 -7.57 9.93 11.74
C PRO A 99 -7.31 10.23 13.22
N GLY A 100 -8.15 9.72 14.13
CA GLY A 100 -7.97 9.90 15.57
C GLY A 100 -6.76 9.12 16.09
N ILE A 101 -6.61 7.87 15.63
CA ILE A 101 -5.45 7.03 15.98
C ILE A 101 -4.17 7.62 15.43
N TRP A 102 -4.17 8.14 14.21
CA TRP A 102 -3.02 8.82 13.62
C TRP A 102 -2.52 9.96 14.50
N ASN A 103 -3.44 10.80 15.00
CA ASN A 103 -3.09 11.89 15.91
C ASN A 103 -2.52 11.35 17.22
N GLN A 104 -3.12 10.32 17.81
CA GLN A 104 -2.60 9.69 19.04
C GLN A 104 -1.21 9.09 18.84
N VAL A 105 -0.95 8.44 17.69
CA VAL A 105 0.38 7.92 17.33
C VAL A 105 1.37 9.07 17.22
N HIS A 106 1.01 10.15 16.52
CA HIS A 106 1.87 11.31 16.36
C HIS A 106 2.18 11.97 17.72
N GLU A 107 1.16 12.23 18.53
CA GLU A 107 1.31 12.78 19.89
C GLU A 107 2.18 11.88 20.78
N HIS A 108 2.02 10.55 20.67
CA HIS A 108 2.85 9.60 21.40
C HIS A 108 4.33 9.75 21.05
N PHE A 109 4.68 9.85 19.77
CA PHE A 109 6.08 9.99 19.34
C PHE A 109 6.65 11.39 19.58
N GLU A 110 5.85 12.46 19.44
CA GLU A 110 6.26 13.85 19.75
C GLU A 110 6.52 14.06 21.25
N ALA A 111 5.74 13.41 22.12
CA ALA A 111 5.92 13.52 23.57
C ALA A 111 7.14 12.75 24.09
N ARG A 112 7.77 11.90 23.26
CA ARG A 112 8.92 11.12 23.69
C ARG A 112 10.19 11.97 23.69
N PRO A 113 11.07 11.77 24.70
CA PRO A 113 12.39 12.36 24.64
C PRO A 113 13.14 11.82 23.42
N ASN A 114 14.02 12.65 22.87
CA ASN A 114 14.96 12.19 21.85
C ASN A 114 15.73 10.96 22.36
N PRO A 115 15.95 9.94 21.51
CA PRO A 115 16.66 8.73 21.92
C PRO A 115 18.07 9.09 22.39
N THR A 116 18.47 8.50 23.52
CA THR A 116 19.84 8.60 24.02
C THR A 116 20.80 7.81 23.12
N LYS A 117 22.11 7.99 23.32
CA LYS A 117 23.10 7.18 22.59
C LYS A 117 22.88 5.69 22.86
N ASP A 118 22.63 5.31 24.10
CA ASP A 118 22.42 3.90 24.48
C ASP A 118 21.13 3.33 23.86
N ASP A 119 20.07 4.14 23.74
CA ASP A 119 18.86 3.75 23.00
C ASP A 119 19.17 3.46 21.53
N ILE A 120 19.96 4.33 20.88
CA ILE A 120 20.36 4.16 19.47
C ILE A 120 21.20 2.88 19.30
N GLU A 121 22.17 2.65 20.18
CA GLU A 121 23.02 1.45 20.15
C GLU A 121 22.19 0.17 20.35
N SER A 122 21.21 0.20 21.26
CA SER A 122 20.30 -0.93 21.53
C SER A 122 19.38 -1.24 20.34
N LEU A 123 18.92 -0.20 19.64
CA LEU A 123 18.04 -0.34 18.48
C LEU A 123 18.79 -0.71 17.21
N ARG A 124 20.08 -0.33 17.09
CA ARG A 124 20.88 -0.50 15.87
C ARG A 124 20.73 -1.87 15.21
N PRO A 125 20.79 -3.02 15.94
CA PRO A 125 20.65 -4.33 15.32
C PRO A 125 19.31 -4.58 14.63
N SER A 126 18.24 -3.88 15.05
CA SER A 126 16.89 -4.02 14.49
C SER A 126 16.57 -2.98 13.41
N LEU A 127 17.33 -1.89 13.32
CA LEU A 127 17.02 -0.78 12.42
C LEU A 127 16.99 -1.19 10.93
N PRO A 128 17.90 -2.05 10.41
CA PRO A 128 17.82 -2.50 9.03
C PRO A 128 16.51 -3.25 8.74
N GLU A 129 16.09 -4.18 9.61
CA GLU A 129 14.85 -4.94 9.41
C GLU A 129 13.61 -4.02 9.44
N ILE A 130 13.55 -3.10 10.40
CA ILE A 130 12.45 -2.14 10.55
C ILE A 130 12.40 -1.20 9.33
N SER A 131 13.55 -0.71 8.88
CA SER A 131 13.68 0.12 7.67
C SER A 131 13.20 -0.63 6.43
N ALA A 132 13.66 -1.87 6.25
CA ALA A 132 13.26 -2.71 5.14
C ALA A 132 11.75 -3.00 5.16
N ALA A 133 11.16 -3.27 6.33
CA ALA A 133 9.72 -3.46 6.47
C ALA A 133 8.94 -2.17 6.15
N PHE A 134 9.39 -1.02 6.61
CA PHE A 134 8.77 0.27 6.28
C PHE A 134 8.78 0.54 4.77
N ILE A 135 9.92 0.36 4.12
CA ILE A 135 10.08 0.50 2.67
C ILE A 135 9.12 -0.44 1.94
N ALA A 136 9.02 -1.70 2.38
CA ALA A 136 8.13 -2.65 1.74
C ALA A 136 6.64 -2.28 1.87
N VAL A 137 6.20 -1.68 2.99
CA VAL A 137 4.83 -1.14 3.12
C VAL A 137 4.62 0.03 2.17
N GLN A 138 5.56 0.97 2.11
CA GLN A 138 5.46 2.13 1.22
C GLN A 138 5.21 1.69 -0.24
N TYR A 139 6.02 0.76 -0.74
CA TYR A 139 5.85 0.24 -2.10
C TYR A 139 4.55 -0.54 -2.28
N SER A 140 4.10 -1.26 -1.25
CA SER A 140 2.79 -1.94 -1.26
C SER A 140 1.62 -0.96 -1.34
N LEU A 141 1.68 0.16 -0.61
CA LEU A 141 0.68 1.22 -0.69
C LEU A 141 0.70 1.92 -2.06
N TRP A 142 1.89 2.18 -2.62
CA TRP A 142 2.00 2.69 -3.99
C TRP A 142 1.41 1.71 -5.01
N CYS A 143 1.58 0.40 -4.82
CA CYS A 143 0.94 -0.61 -5.65
C CYS A 143 -0.59 -0.46 -5.63
N VAL A 144 -1.20 -0.19 -4.47
CA VAL A 144 -2.64 0.09 -4.37
C VAL A 144 -3.02 1.34 -5.19
N LEU A 145 -2.28 2.44 -5.07
CA LEU A 145 -2.57 3.68 -5.80
C LEU A 145 -2.46 3.53 -7.32
N TYR A 146 -1.56 2.68 -7.80
CA TYR A 146 -1.28 2.53 -9.23
C TYR A 146 -2.05 1.37 -9.88
N HIS A 147 -2.23 0.28 -9.14
CA HIS A 147 -2.77 -0.97 -9.64
C HIS A 147 -4.01 -1.47 -8.89
N GLY A 148 -4.38 -0.86 -7.75
CA GLY A 148 -5.57 -1.22 -6.97
C GLY A 148 -5.50 -2.64 -6.40
N CYS A 149 -4.32 -3.02 -5.93
CA CYS A 149 -4.03 -4.25 -5.20
C CYS A 149 -2.68 -4.09 -4.48
N PHE A 150 -2.42 -4.91 -3.46
CA PHE A 150 -1.14 -4.92 -2.78
C PHE A 150 -0.05 -5.63 -3.61
N LEU A 151 1.21 -5.34 -3.29
CA LEU A 151 2.34 -5.82 -4.08
C LEU A 151 2.47 -7.36 -4.02
N ASN A 152 2.16 -7.97 -2.88
CA ASN A 152 2.11 -9.42 -2.71
C ASN A 152 1.07 -10.10 -3.62
N GLU A 153 -0.01 -9.40 -3.99
CA GLU A 153 -0.98 -9.92 -4.95
C GLU A 153 -0.41 -9.93 -6.37
N LEU A 154 0.39 -8.92 -6.74
CA LEU A 154 1.14 -8.97 -7.99
C LEU A 154 2.12 -10.15 -7.97
N ILE A 155 2.84 -10.37 -6.87
CA ILE A 155 3.72 -11.53 -6.71
C ILE A 155 2.96 -12.86 -6.89
N LYS A 156 1.77 -12.99 -6.28
CA LYS A 156 0.88 -14.16 -6.47
C LYS A 156 0.51 -14.36 -7.96
N ARG A 157 0.15 -13.29 -8.67
CA ARG A 157 -0.17 -13.34 -10.12
C ARG A 157 1.05 -13.72 -10.96
N ILE A 158 2.24 -13.21 -10.62
CA ILE A 158 3.51 -13.58 -11.25
C ILE A 158 3.76 -15.07 -11.11
N ARG A 159 3.59 -15.62 -9.89
CA ARG A 159 3.73 -17.05 -9.61
C ARG A 159 2.82 -17.90 -10.51
N ASN A 160 1.60 -17.40 -10.76
CA ASN A 160 0.61 -18.01 -11.66
C ASN A 160 0.86 -17.76 -13.16
N GLY A 161 1.95 -17.11 -13.55
CA GLY A 161 2.35 -16.91 -14.94
C GLY A 161 1.96 -15.57 -15.57
N ASP A 162 1.43 -14.62 -14.80
CA ASP A 162 1.09 -13.29 -15.32
C ASP A 162 2.36 -12.42 -15.51
N ASN A 163 2.86 -12.38 -16.75
CA ASN A 163 4.01 -11.56 -17.12
C ASN A 163 3.72 -10.04 -17.07
N LYS A 164 2.44 -9.64 -17.17
CA LYS A 164 2.06 -8.23 -17.03
C LYS A 164 2.21 -7.82 -15.56
N ALA A 165 1.79 -8.66 -14.63
CA ALA A 165 1.99 -8.42 -13.19
C ALA A 165 3.48 -8.26 -12.85
N LEU A 166 4.38 -9.01 -13.48
CA LEU A 166 5.84 -8.82 -13.30
C LEU A 166 6.30 -7.43 -13.74
N THR A 167 5.86 -7.00 -14.92
CA THR A 167 6.22 -5.67 -15.44
C THR A 167 5.62 -4.54 -14.59
N ASP A 168 4.39 -4.72 -14.12
CA ASP A 168 3.71 -3.76 -13.24
C ASP A 168 4.45 -3.66 -11.89
N ALA A 169 4.80 -4.79 -11.29
CA ALA A 169 5.50 -4.85 -10.02
C ALA A 169 6.88 -4.15 -10.10
N ILE A 170 7.68 -4.44 -11.14
CA ILE A 170 9.00 -3.81 -11.34
C ILE A 170 8.91 -2.29 -11.48
N LYS A 171 7.82 -1.78 -12.07
CA LYS A 171 7.61 -0.32 -12.20
C LYS A 171 7.34 0.35 -10.85
N ILE A 172 6.76 -0.39 -9.90
CA ILE A 172 6.60 0.05 -8.51
C ILE A 172 7.98 0.10 -7.87
N ASP A 173 8.64 -1.05 -7.80
CA ASP A 173 9.99 -1.19 -7.26
C ASP A 173 10.84 -2.17 -8.09
N ALA A 174 12.02 -1.72 -8.50
CA ALA A 174 12.97 -2.53 -9.26
C ALA A 174 13.62 -3.62 -8.40
N SER A 175 13.66 -3.47 -7.06
CA SER A 175 14.24 -4.47 -6.16
C SER A 175 13.52 -5.84 -6.24
N ILE A 176 12.29 -5.87 -6.78
CA ILE A 176 11.49 -7.07 -7.01
C ILE A 176 12.22 -8.17 -7.78
N ILE A 177 13.24 -7.82 -8.56
CA ILE A 177 14.09 -8.81 -9.23
C ILE A 177 14.77 -9.77 -8.23
N GLY A 178 14.95 -9.36 -6.98
CA GLY A 178 15.49 -10.16 -5.88
C GLY A 178 14.46 -11.03 -5.15
N CYS A 179 13.15 -10.86 -5.41
CA CYS A 179 12.13 -11.72 -4.81
C CYS A 179 12.30 -13.18 -5.26
N PRO A 180 12.18 -14.18 -4.37
CA PRO A 180 12.30 -15.60 -4.72
C PRO A 180 11.45 -16.04 -5.93
N THR A 181 10.19 -15.58 -6.02
CA THR A 181 9.31 -15.88 -7.16
C THR A 181 9.87 -15.35 -8.48
N VAL A 182 10.46 -14.16 -8.47
CA VAL A 182 10.99 -13.50 -9.68
C VAL A 182 12.36 -14.06 -10.04
N VAL A 183 13.23 -14.29 -9.06
CA VAL A 183 14.51 -14.99 -9.23
C VAL A 183 14.28 -16.32 -9.92
N GLY A 184 13.33 -17.14 -9.47
CA GLY A 184 13.01 -18.41 -10.11
C GLY A 184 12.62 -18.29 -11.59
N LYS A 185 11.91 -17.21 -11.96
CA LYS A 185 11.60 -16.91 -13.37
C LYS A 185 12.83 -16.48 -14.15
N ILE A 186 13.67 -15.61 -13.58
CA ILE A 186 14.92 -15.16 -14.19
C ILE A 186 15.84 -16.37 -14.43
N SER A 187 16.01 -17.25 -13.45
CA SER A 187 16.82 -18.47 -13.58
C SER A 187 16.29 -19.38 -14.70
N ARG A 188 14.98 -19.58 -14.77
CA ARG A 188 14.36 -20.35 -15.86
C ARG A 188 14.57 -19.70 -17.23
N ALA A 189 14.34 -18.39 -17.35
CA ALA A 189 14.54 -17.65 -18.58
C ALA A 189 16.01 -17.67 -19.04
N THR A 190 16.95 -17.59 -18.09
CA THR A 190 18.40 -17.72 -18.33
C THR A 190 18.71 -19.08 -18.91
N ARG A 191 18.23 -20.17 -18.27
CA ARG A 191 18.44 -21.55 -18.74
C ARG A 191 17.89 -21.78 -20.15
N LEU A 192 16.75 -21.17 -20.46
CA LEU A 192 16.07 -21.27 -21.76
C LEU A 192 16.54 -20.23 -22.80
N GLN A 193 17.49 -19.36 -22.44
CA GLN A 193 17.94 -18.25 -23.30
C GLN A 193 16.78 -17.40 -23.84
N ASP A 194 15.78 -17.12 -23.01
CA ASP A 194 14.59 -16.35 -23.42
C ASP A 194 14.91 -14.84 -23.58
N VAL A 195 15.44 -14.49 -24.76
CA VAL A 195 15.80 -13.11 -25.10
C VAL A 195 14.59 -12.16 -25.01
N LYS A 196 13.38 -12.64 -25.31
CA LYS A 196 12.16 -11.82 -25.24
C LYS A 196 11.82 -11.46 -23.80
N PHE A 197 12.00 -12.39 -22.87
CA PHE A 197 11.85 -12.12 -21.44
C PHE A 197 12.83 -11.03 -20.98
N PHE A 198 14.13 -11.14 -21.29
CA PHE A 198 15.12 -10.15 -20.86
C PHE A 198 14.91 -8.77 -21.49
N ALA A 199 14.48 -8.71 -22.75
CA ALA A 199 14.11 -7.43 -23.37
C ALA A 199 12.95 -6.74 -22.63
N LYS A 200 11.92 -7.51 -22.24
CA LYS A 200 10.81 -6.99 -21.42
C LYS A 200 11.25 -6.58 -20.02
N LEU A 201 12.11 -7.38 -19.38
CA LEU A 201 12.65 -7.10 -18.06
C LEU A 201 13.43 -5.78 -18.06
N LYS A 202 14.36 -5.62 -19.02
CA LYS A 202 15.12 -4.38 -19.22
C LYS A 202 14.18 -3.19 -19.45
N SER A 203 13.18 -3.34 -20.31
CA SER A 203 12.20 -2.29 -20.57
C SER A 203 11.34 -1.93 -19.36
N ALA A 204 11.07 -2.89 -18.46
CA ALA A 204 10.32 -2.63 -17.24
C ALA A 204 11.15 -1.80 -16.25
N ILE A 205 12.43 -2.15 -16.08
CA ILE A 205 13.37 -1.45 -15.19
C ILE A 205 13.66 -0.03 -15.71
N SER A 206 13.89 0.14 -17.01
CA SER A 206 14.22 1.43 -17.61
C SER A 206 12.99 2.27 -18.00
N GLY A 207 11.78 1.76 -17.77
CA GLY A 207 10.54 2.38 -18.23
C GLY A 207 10.17 3.64 -17.44
N LYS A 208 9.67 4.69 -18.12
CA LYS A 208 9.18 5.91 -17.46
C LYS A 208 7.97 5.61 -16.56
N LYS A 209 8.02 6.07 -15.31
CA LYS A 209 6.96 5.90 -14.29
C LYS A 209 5.76 6.87 -14.44
N GLU A 210 5.72 7.68 -15.50
CA GLU A 210 4.89 8.90 -15.58
C GLU A 210 3.37 8.69 -15.80
N LYS A 211 2.93 7.57 -16.41
CA LYS A 211 1.55 7.46 -16.91
C LYS A 211 0.45 7.11 -15.89
N VAL A 212 0.78 6.95 -14.60
CA VAL A 212 -0.18 6.45 -13.60
C VAL A 212 -0.58 7.49 -12.54
N LYS A 213 -0.14 8.75 -12.70
CA LYS A 213 -0.26 9.83 -11.70
C LYS A 213 -1.53 10.71 -11.84
N GLN A 214 -2.69 10.13 -12.17
CA GLN A 214 -3.94 10.90 -12.05
C GLN A 214 -4.48 10.77 -10.63
N ALA A 215 -4.34 11.85 -9.85
CA ALA A 215 -4.61 11.87 -8.41
C ALA A 215 -6.01 11.35 -8.06
N ASN A 216 -7.04 11.72 -8.82
CA ASN A 216 -8.40 11.24 -8.57
C ASN A 216 -8.53 9.73 -8.77
N PHE A 217 -7.95 9.16 -9.83
CA PHE A 217 -7.99 7.71 -10.04
C PHE A 217 -7.18 6.94 -8.99
N GLN A 218 -6.10 7.52 -8.47
CA GLN A 218 -5.37 6.94 -7.34
C GLN A 218 -6.25 6.88 -6.08
N LYS A 219 -6.92 7.99 -5.73
CA LYS A 219 -7.88 8.04 -4.62
C LYS A 219 -9.03 7.05 -4.82
N MET A 220 -9.56 6.92 -6.04
CA MET A 220 -10.60 5.95 -6.35
C MET A 220 -10.13 4.50 -6.12
N ARG A 221 -8.92 4.14 -6.56
CA ARG A 221 -8.36 2.80 -6.31
C ARG A 221 -8.21 2.52 -4.83
N LEU A 222 -7.72 3.49 -4.07
CA LEU A 222 -7.60 3.39 -2.63
C LEU A 222 -8.96 3.17 -1.96
N VAL A 223 -10.00 3.91 -2.37
CA VAL A 223 -11.38 3.70 -1.87
C VAL A 223 -11.90 2.32 -2.24
N PHE A 224 -11.68 1.85 -3.47
CA PHE A 224 -12.10 0.50 -3.87
C PHE A 224 -11.41 -0.59 -3.07
N GLU A 225 -10.12 -0.43 -2.76
CA GLU A 225 -9.36 -1.37 -1.94
C GLU A 225 -9.93 -1.46 -0.52
N VAL A 226 -10.16 -0.31 0.13
CA VAL A 226 -10.79 -0.25 1.45
C VAL A 226 -12.17 -0.93 1.45
N LEU A 227 -12.98 -0.66 0.44
CA LEU A 227 -14.29 -1.27 0.30
C LEU A 227 -14.17 -2.78 0.10
N TYR A 228 -13.25 -3.24 -0.73
CA TYR A 228 -13.00 -4.66 -0.96
C TYR A 228 -12.59 -5.39 0.33
N GLU A 229 -11.62 -4.85 1.08
CA GLU A 229 -11.17 -5.41 2.37
C GLU A 229 -12.28 -5.41 3.44
N SER A 230 -13.20 -4.43 3.36
CA SER A 230 -14.41 -4.43 4.19
C SER A 230 -15.47 -5.46 3.75
N GLY A 231 -15.25 -6.18 2.66
CA GLY A 231 -16.17 -7.19 2.12
C GLY A 231 -17.22 -6.64 1.13
N ALA A 232 -17.10 -5.38 0.70
CA ALA A 232 -17.95 -4.81 -0.34
C ALA A 232 -17.51 -5.28 -1.73
N LEU A 233 -17.97 -6.46 -2.13
CA LEU A 233 -17.57 -7.08 -3.39
C LEU A 233 -18.14 -6.39 -4.63
N ARG A 234 -19.26 -5.67 -4.51
CA ARG A 234 -19.89 -4.97 -5.63
C ARG A 234 -20.80 -3.85 -5.17
N LEU A 235 -20.67 -2.69 -5.81
CA LEU A 235 -21.61 -1.57 -5.69
C LEU A 235 -22.58 -1.53 -6.88
N THR A 236 -23.81 -1.08 -6.68
CA THR A 236 -24.78 -0.76 -7.75
C THR A 236 -24.36 0.49 -8.52
N ASP A 237 -24.90 0.71 -9.72
CA ASP A 237 -24.56 1.91 -10.52
C ASP A 237 -24.93 3.20 -9.79
N LYS A 238 -26.08 3.19 -9.10
CA LYS A 238 -26.53 4.29 -8.24
C LYS A 238 -25.56 4.55 -7.09
N GLN A 239 -25.10 3.52 -6.39
CA GLN A 239 -24.12 3.66 -5.31
C GLN A 239 -22.76 4.17 -5.83
N LEU A 240 -22.31 3.70 -7.00
CA LEU A 240 -21.08 4.21 -7.62
C LEU A 240 -21.19 5.69 -7.95
N TYR A 241 -22.31 6.10 -8.56
CA TYR A 241 -22.55 7.50 -8.89
C TYR A 241 -22.59 8.36 -7.62
N GLN A 242 -23.41 7.98 -6.65
CA GLN A 242 -23.53 8.69 -5.38
C GLN A 242 -22.17 8.84 -4.68
N LEU A 243 -21.40 7.75 -4.58
CA LEU A 243 -20.12 7.78 -3.89
C LEU A 243 -19.07 8.60 -4.64
N PHE A 244 -18.81 8.31 -5.92
CA PHE A 244 -17.65 8.87 -6.61
C PHE A 244 -17.92 10.22 -7.28
N VAL A 245 -19.17 10.53 -7.61
CA VAL A 245 -19.56 11.80 -8.25
C VAL A 245 -20.08 12.79 -7.21
N GLU A 246 -21.06 12.40 -6.39
CA GLU A 246 -21.74 13.33 -5.48
C GLU A 246 -20.95 13.55 -4.18
N GLU A 247 -20.60 12.47 -3.49
CA GLU A 247 -20.00 12.52 -2.16
C GLU A 247 -18.50 12.84 -2.19
N LEU A 248 -17.71 12.03 -2.92
CA LEU A 248 -16.24 12.16 -2.94
C LEU A 248 -15.74 13.11 -4.02
N LYS A 249 -16.57 13.44 -5.03
CA LYS A 249 -16.24 14.32 -6.16
C LYS A 249 -14.93 13.93 -6.88
N LEU A 250 -14.65 12.63 -6.93
CA LEU A 250 -13.44 12.08 -7.58
C LEU A 250 -13.66 11.85 -9.07
N TYR A 251 -14.91 11.80 -9.53
CA TYR A 251 -15.26 11.54 -10.92
C TYR A 251 -16.23 12.60 -11.45
N THR A 252 -16.00 13.11 -12.66
CA THR A 252 -16.87 14.10 -13.28
C THR A 252 -17.85 13.42 -14.24
N ALA A 253 -19.15 13.62 -14.02
CA ALA A 253 -20.19 13.07 -14.88
C ALA A 253 -20.27 13.76 -16.27
N ASN A 254 -19.64 14.94 -16.43
CA ASN A 254 -19.78 15.84 -17.57
C ASN A 254 -18.81 15.59 -18.74
N SER A 255 -18.48 14.33 -19.06
CA SER A 255 -17.94 14.04 -20.39
C SER A 255 -19.09 14.09 -21.40
N LYS A 256 -19.03 14.99 -22.39
CA LYS A 256 -20.04 15.28 -23.45
C LYS A 256 -20.52 14.08 -24.32
N GLY A 257 -20.28 12.83 -23.92
CA GLY A 257 -20.54 11.63 -24.73
C GLY A 257 -21.30 10.50 -24.03
N GLY A 258 -22.17 10.78 -23.05
CA GLY A 258 -23.13 9.79 -22.51
C GLY A 258 -22.51 8.49 -21.95
N GLY A 259 -21.23 8.50 -21.60
CA GLY A 259 -20.44 7.31 -21.24
C GLY A 259 -19.83 7.32 -19.84
N SER A 260 -20.14 8.32 -19.01
CA SER A 260 -19.50 8.52 -17.70
C SER A 260 -19.83 7.38 -16.72
N GLU A 261 -21.09 6.94 -16.65
CA GLU A 261 -21.52 5.82 -15.79
C GLU A 261 -20.94 4.47 -16.26
N LYS A 262 -21.00 4.18 -17.56
CA LYS A 262 -20.40 2.95 -18.11
C LYS A 262 -18.89 2.89 -17.89
N ALA A 263 -18.21 4.04 -18.01
CA ALA A 263 -16.77 4.14 -17.73
C ALA A 263 -16.47 3.96 -16.23
N LEU A 264 -17.27 4.56 -15.35
CA LEU A 264 -17.14 4.38 -13.90
C LEU A 264 -17.40 2.91 -13.50
N ARG A 265 -18.43 2.28 -14.05
CA ARG A 265 -18.69 0.84 -13.88
C ARG A 265 -17.54 0.00 -14.39
N LYS A 266 -17.02 0.26 -15.60
CA LYS A 266 -15.87 -0.47 -16.15
C LYS A 266 -14.63 -0.31 -15.27
N PHE A 267 -14.42 0.88 -14.72
CA PHE A 267 -13.35 1.13 -13.76
C PHE A 267 -13.57 0.29 -12.50
N ALA A 268 -14.73 0.40 -11.85
CA ALA A 268 -15.08 -0.38 -10.65
C ALA A 268 -14.93 -1.89 -10.87
N ASP A 269 -15.47 -2.41 -11.98
CA ASP A 269 -15.40 -3.84 -12.34
C ASP A 269 -13.95 -4.31 -12.51
N THR A 270 -13.04 -3.46 -13.00
CA THR A 270 -11.63 -3.81 -13.16
C THR A 270 -10.95 -4.10 -11.82
N TYR A 271 -11.41 -3.49 -10.72
CA TYR A 271 -10.83 -3.65 -9.39
C TYR A 271 -11.65 -4.61 -8.52
N MET A 272 -12.97 -4.43 -8.46
CA MET A 272 -13.85 -5.26 -7.63
C MET A 272 -13.98 -6.71 -8.13
N LYS A 273 -13.95 -6.98 -9.45
CA LYS A 273 -14.03 -8.37 -9.97
C LYS A 273 -12.69 -9.11 -9.91
N LYS A 274 -11.56 -8.39 -10.02
CA LYS A 274 -10.23 -9.01 -9.95
C LYS A 274 -9.92 -9.58 -8.57
N ASN A 275 -10.50 -9.00 -7.53
CA ASN A 275 -10.27 -9.44 -6.17
C ASN A 275 -11.36 -10.45 -5.70
N ALA A 276 -12.56 -10.43 -6.31
CA ALA A 276 -13.64 -11.39 -6.03
C ALA A 276 -13.44 -12.85 -6.54
N THR A 277 -12.31 -13.15 -7.19
CA THR A 277 -11.98 -14.51 -7.70
C THR A 277 -10.92 -15.22 -6.84
N THR A 278 -10.93 -14.95 -5.53
CA THR A 278 -10.12 -15.69 -4.55
C THR A 278 -10.78 -16.98 -4.11
#